data_AF-A0A931X7P2-F1
#
_entry.id   AF-A0A931X7P2-F1
#
_cell.length_a   1.000
_cell.length_b   1.000
_cell.length_c   1.000
_cell.angle_alpha   90.00
_cell.angle_beta   90.00
_cell.angle_gamma   90.00
#
_symmetry.space_group_name_H-M   'P 1'
#
loop_
_entity.id
_entity.type
_entity.pdbx_description
1 polymer ?
#
loop_
_entity_poly.entity_id
_entity_poly.type
_entity_poly.pdbx_seq_one_letter_code
_entity_poly.pdbx_strand_id
1 'polypeptide(L)'
;MSWLWFSLVAATTLVPVFLSIPYFARNFHVRPDVFTSWYFGGVSIGVALWIALSEGAAALVPGGPRLLLGMLAVGVTFGAVANSSLFRAVAVAPNPGLPPVFLYSAASLAVFLASAALAHRLPRYFSAVSRDLDQLLGILLVMVGLFLIAGGWPLLRDLLHGR
;
A
#
# COMPACT_ATOMS: atom_id res chain seq x y z
N MET A 1 -13.26 -3.52 -18.19
CA MET A 1 -12.28 -4.34 -17.43
C MET A 1 -12.56 -4.15 -15.94
N SER A 2 -12.62 -5.22 -15.16
CA SER A 2 -13.03 -5.17 -13.75
C SER A 2 -11.88 -4.78 -12.82
N TRP A 3 -12.21 -4.24 -11.63
CA TRP A 3 -11.24 -3.91 -10.57
C TRP A 3 -10.37 -5.11 -10.16
N LEU A 4 -10.95 -6.31 -10.17
CA LEU A 4 -10.24 -7.57 -9.87
C LEU A 4 -9.04 -7.81 -10.78
N TRP A 5 -9.16 -7.50 -12.07
CA TRP A 5 -8.06 -7.69 -13.02
C TRP A 5 -6.87 -6.80 -12.66
N PHE A 6 -7.12 -5.52 -12.37
CA PHE A 6 -6.07 -4.59 -11.96
C PHE A 6 -5.44 -4.97 -10.63
N SER A 7 -6.23 -5.47 -9.68
CA SER A 7 -5.70 -6.00 -8.41
C SER A 7 -4.80 -7.21 -8.63
N LEU A 8 -5.14 -8.12 -9.54
CA LEU A 8 -4.34 -9.30 -9.84
C LEU A 8 -3.01 -8.92 -10.52
N VAL A 9 -3.05 -8.01 -11.48
CA VAL A 9 -1.85 -7.48 -12.14
C VAL A 9 -0.96 -6.73 -11.13
N ALA A 10 -1.54 -5.92 -10.25
CA ALA A 10 -0.78 -5.24 -9.21
C ALA A 10 -0.13 -6.24 -8.24
N ALA A 11 -0.85 -7.27 -7.84
CA ALA A 11 -0.32 -8.29 -6.94
C ALA A 11 0.87 -9.02 -7.55
N THR A 12 0.76 -9.50 -8.79
CA THR A 12 1.84 -10.24 -9.45
C THR A 12 3.06 -9.37 -9.74
N THR A 13 2.86 -8.09 -10.08
CA THR A 13 3.96 -7.15 -10.35
C THR A 13 4.68 -6.65 -9.09
N LEU A 14 4.01 -6.65 -7.93
CA LEU A 14 4.62 -6.24 -6.66
C LEU A 14 5.48 -7.35 -6.02
N VAL A 15 5.18 -8.63 -6.29
CA VAL A 15 5.99 -9.75 -5.77
C VAL A 15 7.50 -9.60 -6.05
N PRO A 16 7.96 -9.40 -7.31
CA PRO A 16 9.38 -9.24 -7.57
C PRO A 16 9.97 -8.00 -6.89
N VAL A 17 9.20 -6.92 -6.72
CA VAL A 17 9.64 -5.72 -5.99
C VAL A 17 9.94 -6.09 -4.53
N PHE A 18 9.01 -6.73 -3.83
CA PHE A 18 9.24 -7.11 -2.43
C PHE A 18 10.35 -8.13 -2.24
N LEU A 19 10.54 -9.06 -3.18
CA LEU A 19 11.64 -10.02 -3.15
C LEU A 19 13.00 -9.36 -3.44
N SER A 20 13.03 -8.34 -4.28
CA SER A 20 14.27 -7.64 -4.63
C SER A 20 14.85 -6.86 -3.45
N ILE A 21 14.04 -6.33 -2.54
CA ILE A 21 14.50 -5.55 -1.38
C ILE A 21 15.48 -6.34 -0.50
N PRO A 22 15.12 -7.49 0.10
CA PRO A 22 16.06 -8.28 0.91
C PRO A 22 17.19 -8.86 0.06
N TYR A 23 16.95 -9.13 -1.23
CA TYR A 23 17.99 -9.61 -2.15
C TYR A 23 19.10 -8.56 -2.34
N PHE A 24 18.75 -7.32 -2.66
CA PHE A 24 19.73 -6.23 -2.84
C PHE A 24 20.39 -5.82 -1.52
N ALA A 25 19.65 -5.87 -0.41
CA ALA A 25 20.20 -5.62 0.91
C ALA A 25 21.27 -6.65 1.31
N ARG A 26 21.03 -7.95 1.04
CA ARG A 26 21.96 -9.03 1.41
C ARG A 26 23.14 -9.16 0.45
N ASN A 27 22.91 -9.08 -0.86
CA ASN A 27 23.96 -9.38 -1.86
C ASN A 27 24.77 -8.15 -2.28
N PHE A 28 24.18 -6.96 -2.23
CA PHE A 28 24.80 -5.72 -2.72
C PHE A 28 24.93 -4.66 -1.62
N HIS A 29 24.56 -4.97 -0.37
CA HIS A 29 24.59 -4.05 0.77
C HIS A 29 23.84 -2.73 0.53
N VAL A 30 22.83 -2.76 -0.34
CA VAL A 30 22.02 -1.59 -0.64
C VAL A 30 21.02 -1.37 0.49
N ARG A 31 21.05 -0.18 1.10
CA ARG A 31 20.07 0.19 2.11
C ARG A 31 18.65 0.22 1.51
N PRO A 32 17.62 -0.28 2.22
CA PRO A 32 16.23 -0.26 1.74
C PRO A 32 15.74 1.13 1.34
N ASP A 33 16.14 2.18 2.08
CA ASP A 33 15.77 3.57 1.79
C ASP A 33 16.31 4.04 0.41
N VAL A 34 17.52 3.58 0.06
CA VAL A 34 18.18 3.91 -1.22
C VAL A 34 17.50 3.16 -2.34
N PHE A 35 17.26 1.84 -2.17
CA PHE A 35 16.51 1.04 -3.14
C PHE A 35 15.13 1.65 -3.42
N THR A 36 14.43 2.06 -2.37
CA THR A 36 13.09 2.67 -2.43
C THR A 36 13.11 3.97 -3.23
N SER A 37 14.07 4.84 -2.97
CA SER A 37 14.20 6.12 -3.68
C SER A 37 14.38 5.92 -5.19
N TRP A 38 15.25 4.97 -5.57
CA TRP A 38 15.48 4.65 -6.99
C TRP A 38 14.29 3.94 -7.63
N TYR A 39 13.63 3.04 -6.90
CA TYR A 39 12.40 2.39 -7.34
C TYR A 39 11.31 3.42 -7.68
N PHE A 40 11.02 4.36 -6.77
CA PHE A 40 10.03 5.40 -7.05
C PHE A 40 10.46 6.35 -8.16
N GLY A 41 11.76 6.68 -8.26
CA GLY A 41 12.30 7.44 -9.38
C GLY A 41 12.01 6.76 -10.73
N GLY A 42 12.25 5.46 -10.81
CA GLY A 42 11.93 4.66 -12.00
C GLY A 42 10.43 4.61 -12.30
N VAL A 43 9.59 4.44 -11.28
CA VAL A 43 8.12 4.47 -11.43
C VAL A 43 7.66 5.83 -11.96
N SER A 44 8.15 6.94 -11.40
CA SER A 44 7.79 8.29 -11.86
C SER A 44 8.17 8.51 -13.33
N ILE A 45 9.36 8.06 -13.76
CA ILE A 45 9.79 8.14 -15.16
C ILE A 45 8.89 7.28 -16.05
N GLY A 46 8.64 6.03 -15.65
CA GLY A 46 7.78 5.12 -16.41
C GLY A 46 6.36 5.63 -16.58
N VAL A 47 5.76 6.18 -15.52
CA VAL A 47 4.43 6.81 -15.57
C VAL A 47 4.44 8.04 -16.46
N ALA A 48 5.44 8.91 -16.35
CA ALA A 48 5.55 10.10 -17.20
C ALA A 48 5.66 9.73 -18.70
N LEU A 49 6.49 8.73 -19.03
CA LEU A 49 6.62 8.19 -20.39
C LEU A 49 5.32 7.57 -20.88
N TRP A 50 4.66 6.75 -20.05
CA TRP A 50 3.40 6.09 -20.41
C TRP A 50 2.31 7.11 -20.74
N ILE A 51 2.14 8.14 -19.91
CA ILE A 51 1.14 9.19 -20.13
C ILE A 51 1.49 10.02 -21.38
N ALA A 52 2.76 10.39 -21.53
CA ALA A 52 3.23 11.13 -22.71
C ALA A 52 2.93 10.38 -24.02
N LEU A 53 3.01 9.05 -24.00
CA LEU A 53 2.74 8.19 -25.15
C LEU A 53 1.25 7.88 -25.35
N SER A 54 0.43 7.88 -24.29
CA SER A 54 -0.95 7.37 -24.34
C SER A 54 -2.04 8.45 -24.44
N GLU A 55 -1.89 9.59 -23.77
CA GLU A 55 -3.00 10.56 -23.58
C GLU A 55 -2.64 12.03 -23.88
N GLY A 56 -1.39 12.30 -24.26
CA GLY A 56 -0.90 13.66 -24.53
C GLY A 56 -0.67 14.48 -23.25
N ALA A 57 0.26 15.44 -23.31
CA ALA A 57 0.75 16.15 -22.13
C ALA A 57 -0.32 16.96 -21.35
N ALA A 58 -1.47 17.25 -21.97
CA ALA A 58 -2.57 17.98 -21.33
C ALA A 58 -3.24 17.20 -20.19
N ALA A 59 -3.16 15.86 -20.19
CA ALA A 59 -3.66 15.03 -19.11
C ALA A 59 -2.74 15.01 -17.86
N LEU A 60 -1.49 15.47 -17.99
CA LEU A 60 -0.50 15.45 -16.89
C LEU A 60 -0.76 16.49 -15.82
N VAL A 61 -1.46 17.58 -16.15
CA VAL A 61 -1.62 18.72 -15.25
C VAL A 61 -3.06 18.73 -14.72
N PRO A 62 -3.28 18.46 -13.42
CA PRO A 62 -4.58 18.67 -12.80
C PRO A 62 -5.02 20.11 -13.06
N GLY A 63 -6.33 20.33 -13.30
CA GLY A 63 -6.89 21.60 -13.81
C GLY A 63 -6.66 22.89 -12.99
N GLY A 64 -5.80 22.88 -11.97
CA GLY A 64 -5.28 24.09 -11.33
C GLY A 64 -4.09 23.82 -10.39
N PRO A 65 -3.21 24.83 -10.18
CA PRO A 65 -1.97 24.68 -9.40
C PRO A 65 -2.21 24.33 -7.93
N ARG A 66 -3.34 24.76 -7.34
CA ARG A 66 -3.71 24.43 -5.95
C ARG A 66 -4.04 22.95 -5.76
N LEU A 67 -4.71 22.34 -6.74
CA LEU A 67 -5.05 20.93 -6.70
C LEU A 67 -3.78 20.07 -6.82
N LEU A 68 -2.89 20.45 -7.74
CA LEU A 68 -1.59 19.83 -7.90
C LEU A 68 -0.76 19.91 -6.61
N LEU A 69 -0.67 21.08 -5.98
CA LEU A 69 0.05 21.24 -4.71
C LEU A 69 -0.56 20.38 -3.59
N GLY A 70 -1.89 20.27 -3.52
CA GLY A 70 -2.55 19.39 -2.55
C GLY A 70 -2.23 17.91 -2.77
N MET A 71 -2.30 17.44 -4.01
CA MET A 71 -1.94 16.06 -4.38
C MET A 71 -0.47 15.74 -4.08
N LEU A 72 0.43 16.66 -4.41
CA LEU A 72 1.86 16.54 -4.11
C LEU A 72 2.12 16.53 -2.61
N ALA A 73 1.47 17.41 -1.84
CA ALA A 73 1.61 17.45 -0.40
C ALA A 73 1.20 16.11 0.24
N VAL A 74 0.07 15.53 -0.18
CA VAL A 74 -0.37 14.21 0.31
C VAL A 74 0.62 13.11 -0.09
N GLY A 75 1.07 13.10 -1.35
CA GLY A 75 2.01 12.09 -1.84
C GLY A 75 3.38 12.15 -1.14
N VAL A 76 3.93 13.34 -0.97
CA VAL A 76 5.24 13.54 -0.32
C VAL A 76 5.17 13.23 1.17
N THR A 77 4.11 13.66 1.87
CA THR A 77 4.02 13.45 3.31
C THR A 77 3.63 12.02 3.66
N PHE A 78 2.46 11.57 3.23
CA PHE A 78 1.95 10.25 3.60
C PHE A 78 2.57 9.14 2.76
N GLY A 79 2.74 9.37 1.45
CA GLY A 79 3.31 8.37 0.56
C GLY A 79 4.77 8.06 0.87
N ALA A 80 5.63 9.07 1.03
CA ALA A 80 7.05 8.83 1.33
C ALA A 80 7.23 8.14 2.68
N VAL A 81 6.52 8.59 3.73
CA VAL A 81 6.60 8.00 5.07
C VAL A 81 6.07 6.56 5.06
N ALA A 82 4.91 6.31 4.47
CA ALA A 82 4.31 4.97 4.44
C ALA A 82 5.20 3.96 3.70
N ASN A 83 5.68 4.31 2.51
CA ASN A 83 6.46 3.37 1.70
C ASN A 83 7.87 3.16 2.26
N SER A 84 8.53 4.20 2.78
CA SER A 84 9.84 4.04 3.43
C SER A 84 9.73 3.14 4.67
N SER A 85 8.67 3.33 5.47
CA SER A 85 8.40 2.49 6.64
C SER A 85 8.11 1.05 6.25
N LEU A 86 7.29 0.84 5.21
CA LEU A 86 6.96 -0.49 4.70
C LEU A 86 8.21 -1.23 4.21
N PHE A 87 9.01 -0.62 3.36
CA PHE A 87 10.19 -1.28 2.79
C PHE A 87 11.28 -1.52 3.83
N ARG A 88 11.42 -0.63 4.81
CA ARG A 88 12.26 -0.90 5.98
C ARG A 88 11.74 -2.09 6.79
N ALA A 89 10.44 -2.18 7.02
CA ALA A 89 9.83 -3.33 7.70
C ALA A 89 10.05 -4.63 6.92
N VAL A 90 9.90 -4.62 5.59
CA VAL A 90 10.16 -5.77 4.70
C VAL A 90 11.61 -6.26 4.82
N ALA A 91 12.57 -5.33 4.95
CA ALA A 91 13.98 -5.67 5.04
C ALA A 91 14.39 -6.32 6.37
N VAL A 92 13.69 -6.02 7.47
CA VAL A 92 14.03 -6.53 8.81
C VAL A 92 13.11 -7.65 9.29
N ALA A 93 11.97 -7.85 8.65
CA ALA A 93 11.02 -8.89 9.02
C ALA A 93 11.60 -10.29 8.74
N PRO A 94 11.24 -11.30 9.56
CA PRO A 94 11.65 -12.68 9.33
C PRO A 94 11.10 -13.25 8.01
N ASN A 95 9.96 -12.73 7.56
CA ASN A 95 9.37 -12.99 6.26
C ASN A 95 9.02 -11.64 5.58
N PRO A 96 9.57 -11.33 4.38
CA PRO A 96 9.27 -10.09 3.67
C PRO A 96 7.79 -9.92 3.29
N GLY A 97 7.01 -11.01 3.28
CA GLY A 97 5.57 -10.97 3.06
C GLY A 97 4.73 -10.51 4.25
N LEU A 98 5.26 -10.57 5.48
CA LEU A 98 4.51 -10.20 6.69
C LEU A 98 4.10 -8.72 6.72
N PRO A 99 5.02 -7.75 6.51
CA PRO A 99 4.67 -6.34 6.61
C PRO A 99 3.62 -5.86 5.59
N PRO A 100 3.70 -6.21 4.28
CA PRO A 100 2.68 -5.83 3.32
C PRO A 100 1.31 -6.43 3.66
N VAL A 101 1.27 -7.72 4.04
CA VAL A 101 0.02 -8.40 4.40
C VAL A 101 -0.65 -7.69 5.57
N PHE A 102 0.08 -7.42 6.65
CA PHE A 102 -0.46 -6.73 7.81
C PHE A 102 -0.89 -5.30 7.47
N LEU A 103 -0.05 -4.54 6.77
CA LEU A 103 -0.34 -3.16 6.40
C LEU A 103 -1.63 -3.06 5.56
N TYR A 104 -1.75 -3.81 4.47
CA TYR A 104 -2.91 -3.72 3.60
C TYR A 104 -4.18 -4.26 4.25
N SER A 105 -4.06 -5.32 5.06
CA SER A 105 -5.16 -5.87 5.85
C SER A 105 -5.68 -4.85 6.87
N ALA A 106 -4.79 -4.29 7.70
CA ALA A 106 -5.15 -3.30 8.71
C ALA A 106 -5.65 -1.98 8.10
N ALA A 107 -5.01 -1.54 7.00
CA ALA A 107 -5.46 -0.37 6.26
C ALA A 107 -6.86 -0.59 5.68
N SER A 108 -7.20 -1.79 5.20
CA SER A 108 -8.54 -2.09 4.68
C SER A 108 -9.62 -1.89 5.75
N LEU A 109 -9.38 -2.38 6.97
CA LEU A 109 -10.28 -2.15 8.11
C LEU A 109 -10.38 -0.66 8.47
N ALA A 110 -9.23 0.02 8.58
CA ALA A 110 -9.20 1.44 8.90
C ALA A 110 -9.93 2.28 7.83
N VAL A 111 -9.73 1.97 6.55
CA VAL A 111 -10.41 2.63 5.42
C VAL A 111 -11.90 2.33 5.45
N PHE A 112 -12.34 1.10 5.73
CA PHE A 112 -13.75 0.75 5.86
C PHE A 112 -14.44 1.59 6.94
N LEU A 113 -13.86 1.63 8.14
CA LEU A 113 -14.40 2.39 9.28
C LEU A 113 -14.34 3.91 9.03
N ALA A 114 -13.21 4.42 8.55
CA ALA A 114 -13.02 5.84 8.27
C ALA A 114 -13.96 6.31 7.16
N SER A 115 -14.14 5.53 6.10
CA SER A 115 -15.03 5.88 4.99
C SER A 115 -16.49 5.88 5.45
N ALA A 116 -16.91 4.92 6.30
CA ALA A 116 -18.25 4.92 6.89
C ALA A 116 -18.50 6.14 7.80
N ALA A 117 -17.50 6.55 8.57
CA ALA A 117 -17.55 7.73 9.44
C ALA A 117 -17.54 9.05 8.64
N LEU A 118 -16.69 9.15 7.62
CA LEU A 118 -16.57 10.32 6.75
C LEU A 118 -17.81 10.51 5.88
N ALA A 119 -18.36 9.43 5.31
CA ALA A 119 -19.63 9.47 4.59
C ALA A 119 -20.79 9.98 5.48
N HIS A 120 -20.74 9.73 6.79
CA HIS A 120 -21.73 10.26 7.73
C HIS A 120 -21.58 11.76 7.97
N ARG A 121 -20.34 12.20 8.24
CA ARG A 121 -20.05 13.57 8.72
C ARG A 121 -19.87 14.56 7.58
N LEU A 122 -19.47 14.09 6.40
CA LEU A 122 -19.13 14.89 5.23
C LEU A 122 -19.78 14.31 3.95
N PRO A 123 -21.11 14.18 3.89
CA PRO A 123 -21.82 13.55 2.76
C PRO A 123 -21.66 14.33 1.45
N ARG A 124 -21.23 15.60 1.51
CA ARG A 124 -20.92 16.43 0.34
C ARG A 124 -19.62 16.00 -0.37
N TYR A 125 -18.70 15.36 0.35
CA TYR A 125 -17.36 15.02 -0.16
C TYR A 125 -17.14 13.51 -0.32
N PHE A 126 -17.86 12.68 0.44
CA PHE A 126 -17.72 11.23 0.43
C PHE A 126 -19.02 10.56 0.03
N SER A 127 -18.94 9.58 -0.85
CA SER A 127 -20.08 8.75 -1.24
C SER A 127 -20.55 7.89 -0.06
N ALA A 128 -21.83 7.53 -0.07
CA ALA A 128 -22.37 6.60 0.91
C ALA A 128 -21.66 5.25 0.78
N VAL A 129 -21.16 4.74 1.92
CA VAL A 129 -20.50 3.44 2.01
C VAL A 129 -21.43 2.47 2.72
N SER A 130 -21.55 1.25 2.18
CA SER A 130 -22.33 0.18 2.82
C SER A 130 -21.75 -0.11 4.22
N ARG A 131 -22.62 -0.20 5.23
CA ARG A 131 -22.23 -0.43 6.63
C ARG A 131 -22.62 -1.84 7.09
N ASP A 132 -22.45 -2.82 6.21
CA ASP A 132 -22.83 -4.19 6.51
C ASP A 132 -21.85 -4.80 7.52
N LEU A 133 -22.38 -5.26 8.65
CA LEU A 133 -21.61 -5.96 9.68
C LEU A 133 -20.99 -7.25 9.13
N ASP A 134 -21.65 -7.90 8.17
CA ASP A 134 -21.14 -9.10 7.49
C ASP A 134 -19.86 -8.80 6.71
N GLN A 135 -19.76 -7.63 6.08
CA GLN A 135 -18.54 -7.20 5.38
C GLN A 135 -17.41 -6.92 6.37
N LEU A 136 -17.72 -6.30 7.52
CA LEU A 136 -16.74 -6.06 8.58
C LEU A 136 -16.17 -7.37 9.12
N LEU A 137 -17.04 -8.35 9.42
CA LEU A 137 -16.63 -9.67 9.86
C LEU A 137 -15.83 -10.41 8.79
N GLY A 138 -16.22 -10.30 7.52
CA GLY A 138 -15.49 -10.86 6.39
C GLY A 138 -14.08 -10.28 6.28
N ILE A 139 -13.92 -8.95 6.41
CA ILE A 139 -12.61 -8.29 6.43
C ILE A 139 -11.77 -8.84 7.58
N LEU A 140 -12.29 -8.86 8.80
CA LEU A 140 -11.56 -9.36 9.98
C LEU A 140 -11.10 -10.81 9.79
N LEU A 141 -11.97 -11.68 9.26
CA LEU A 141 -11.64 -13.08 9.00
C LEU A 141 -10.51 -13.20 7.96
N VAL A 142 -10.58 -12.45 6.86
CA VAL A 142 -9.53 -12.42 5.84
C VAL A 142 -8.22 -11.90 6.41
N MET A 143 -8.25 -10.83 7.21
CA MET A 143 -7.05 -10.29 7.86
C MET A 143 -6.36 -11.33 8.73
N VAL A 144 -7.12 -12.04 9.58
CA VAL A 144 -6.58 -13.10 10.45
C VAL A 144 -6.02 -14.24 9.60
N GLY A 145 -6.77 -14.70 8.59
CA GLY A 145 -6.31 -15.76 7.68
C GLY A 145 -5.00 -15.41 6.98
N LEU A 146 -4.90 -14.22 6.39
CA LEU A 146 -3.69 -13.77 5.70
C LEU A 146 -2.52 -13.60 6.67
N PHE A 147 -2.75 -13.07 7.87
CA PHE A 147 -1.71 -12.94 8.90
C PHE A 147 -1.13 -14.30 9.31
N LEU A 148 -1.99 -15.31 9.50
CA LEU A 148 -1.57 -16.67 9.83
C LEU A 148 -0.78 -17.30 8.67
N ILE A 149 -1.26 -17.18 7.43
CA ILE A 149 -0.59 -17.71 6.22
C ILE A 149 0.80 -17.09 6.04
N ALA A 150 0.95 -15.79 6.28
CA ALA A 150 2.22 -15.10 6.17
C ALA A 150 3.25 -15.51 7.25
N GLY A 151 2.87 -16.39 8.19
CA GLY A 151 3.74 -16.85 9.27
C GLY A 151 3.68 -15.95 10.50
N GLY A 152 2.54 -15.30 10.77
CA GLY A 152 2.30 -14.48 11.96
C GLY A 152 2.01 -15.30 13.23
N TRP A 153 1.76 -16.61 13.11
CA TRP A 153 1.46 -17.48 14.26
C TRP A 153 2.55 -17.52 15.34
N PRO A 154 3.85 -17.65 15.01
CA PRO A 154 4.93 -17.59 16.01
C PRO A 154 4.92 -16.27 16.79
N LEU A 155 4.70 -15.14 16.11
CA LEU A 155 4.59 -13.81 16.76
C LEU A 155 3.39 -13.74 17.71
N LEU A 156 2.24 -14.28 17.31
CA LEU A 156 1.04 -14.32 18.14
C LEU A 156 1.23 -15.21 19.37
N ARG A 157 1.89 -16.36 19.19
CA ARG A 157 2.18 -17.31 20.26
C ARG A 157 3.10 -16.69 21.31
N ASP A 158 4.15 -15.99 20.88
CA ASP A 158 5.12 -15.38 21.78
C ASP A 158 4.49 -14.23 22.59
N LEU A 159 3.60 -13.43 21.97
CA LEU A 159 2.78 -12.43 22.65
C LEU A 159 1.83 -13.03 23.69
N LEU A 160 1.16 -14.15 23.38
CA LEU A 160 0.20 -14.80 24.28
C LEU A 160 0.88 -15.53 25.46
N HIS A 161 2.13 -15.97 25.29
CA HIS A 161 2.86 -16.75 26.29
C HIS A 161 3.91 -15.93 27.05
N GLY A 162 3.93 -14.61 26.88
CA GLY A 162 4.74 -13.70 27.71
C GLY A 162 6.23 -14.00 27.66
N ARG A 163 6.83 -13.96 26.46
CA ARG A 163 8.28 -13.86 26.30
C ARG A 163 8.66 -12.61 25.53
#